data_AF-A0A9P4I4C3-F1
#
_entry.id   AF-A0A9P4I4C3-F1
#
_cell.length_a   1.000
_cell.length_b   1.000
_cell.length_c   1.000
_cell.angle_alpha   90.00
_cell.angle_beta   90.00
_cell.angle_gamma   90.00
#
_symmetry.space_group_name_H-M   'P 1'
#
loop_
_entity.id
_entity.type
_entity.pdbx_description
1 polymer ?
#
loop_
_entity_poly.entity_id
_entity_poly.type
_entity_poly.pdbx_seq_one_letter_code
_entity_poly.pdbx_strand_id
1 'polypeptide(L)'
;MLPDVQLDTPKRTTFLDYLKSPIIEIVVGTGEEQTKLTAHQALLTKSPFLAEQCAQFTTDSIRRIELPNENLDATGSLLEYLYHGEYFPKRVSDSKDAPLETDPSVPSPDNEGVALLKHARVYALADKFGLPTLKSLAHSKIHRTQSTAKGEIAYARFVYKETSPEDQIIRKPVAAFWATRSHVLRHEAEAEFKSMCLEFPQFGFDVLSLVLDHRERKKERDDGPSSSAGAAGERSARKRARVSHG
;
A
#
# COMPACT_ATOMS: atom_id res chain seq x y z
N MET A 1 37.74 -32.23 29.40
CA MET A 1 36.35 -31.85 29.66
C MET A 1 35.97 -30.81 28.63
N LEU A 2 35.01 -31.11 27.75
CA LEU A 2 34.48 -30.14 26.80
C LEU A 2 33.41 -29.31 27.55
N PRO A 3 33.37 -27.98 27.37
CA PRO A 3 32.36 -27.14 28.00
C PRO A 3 30.98 -27.43 27.41
N ASP A 4 29.99 -27.64 28.29
CA ASP A 4 28.59 -27.78 27.92
C ASP A 4 28.09 -26.49 27.24
N VAL A 5 27.84 -26.57 25.94
CA VAL A 5 27.16 -25.51 25.19
C VAL A 5 25.68 -25.62 25.51
N GLN A 6 25.20 -24.88 26.50
CA GLN A 6 23.77 -24.70 26.74
C GLN A 6 23.17 -23.96 25.54
N LEU A 7 22.45 -24.70 24.72
CA LEU A 7 21.61 -24.15 23.65
C LEU A 7 20.45 -23.41 24.32
N ASP A 8 20.54 -22.07 24.39
CA ASP A 8 19.47 -21.21 24.82
C ASP A 8 18.26 -21.38 23.89
N THR A 9 17.32 -22.21 24.32
CA THR A 9 16.10 -22.46 23.54
C THR A 9 15.21 -21.23 23.69
N PRO A 10 14.86 -20.53 22.60
CA PRO A 10 14.09 -19.29 22.71
C PRO A 10 12.74 -19.57 23.37
N LYS A 11 12.50 -18.91 24.52
CA LYS A 11 11.25 -19.04 25.27
C LYS A 11 10.08 -18.57 24.40
N ARG A 12 9.17 -19.49 24.07
CA ARG A 12 7.97 -19.19 23.28
C ARG A 12 7.13 -18.12 24.00
N THR A 13 6.94 -16.96 23.37
CA THR A 13 5.96 -15.96 23.81
C THR A 13 4.55 -16.44 23.46
N THR A 14 3.68 -16.51 24.46
CA THR A 14 2.27 -16.86 24.32
C THR A 14 1.41 -15.61 24.22
N PHE A 15 0.17 -15.75 23.76
CA PHE A 15 -0.76 -14.62 23.75
C PHE A 15 -1.05 -14.09 25.17
N LEU A 16 -1.07 -14.98 26.16
CA LEU A 16 -1.22 -14.62 27.56
C LEU A 16 -0.10 -13.70 28.06
N ASP A 17 1.12 -13.84 27.53
CA ASP A 17 2.24 -12.96 27.89
C ASP A 17 2.01 -11.52 27.40
N TYR A 18 1.35 -11.35 26.24
CA TYR A 18 0.92 -10.02 25.79
C TYR A 18 -0.14 -9.43 26.73
N LEU A 19 -1.15 -10.22 27.11
CA LEU A 19 -2.25 -9.77 27.97
C LEU A 19 -1.83 -9.44 29.41
N LYS A 20 -0.75 -10.06 29.90
CA LYS A 20 -0.19 -9.75 31.22
C LYS A 20 0.76 -8.55 31.20
N SER A 21 1.11 -8.04 30.01
CA SER A 21 1.98 -6.87 29.92
C SER A 21 1.24 -5.60 30.36
N PRO A 22 1.96 -4.58 30.84
CA PRO A 22 1.36 -3.33 31.27
C PRO A 22 0.52 -2.67 30.17
N ILE A 23 -0.56 -2.02 30.57
CA ILE A 23 -1.42 -1.26 29.66
C ILE A 23 -0.85 0.15 29.48
N ILE A 24 -0.79 0.61 28.23
CA ILE A 24 -0.34 1.94 27.84
C ILE A 24 -1.55 2.73 27.36
N GLU A 25 -1.70 3.97 27.84
CA GLU A 25 -2.66 4.94 27.28
C GLU A 25 -2.06 5.56 26.01
N ILE A 26 -2.79 5.51 24.90
CA ILE A 26 -2.40 6.14 23.62
C ILE A 26 -3.38 7.26 23.36
N VAL A 27 -2.86 8.48 23.22
CA VAL A 27 -3.67 9.68 23.08
C VAL A 27 -3.51 10.20 21.66
N VAL A 28 -4.55 10.07 20.86
CA VAL A 28 -4.52 10.37 19.42
C VAL A 28 -5.27 11.67 19.15
N GLY A 29 -4.70 12.54 18.32
CA GLY A 29 -5.29 13.83 17.96
C GLY A 29 -5.05 14.95 18.98
N THR A 30 -5.59 16.13 18.68
CA THR A 30 -5.43 17.35 19.48
C THR A 30 -6.76 18.01 19.80
N GLY A 31 -6.82 18.76 20.90
CA GLY A 31 -8.00 19.56 21.25
C GLY A 31 -9.23 18.68 21.48
N GLU A 32 -10.37 19.07 20.89
CA GLU A 32 -11.66 18.38 21.03
C GLU A 32 -11.70 17.02 20.31
N GLU A 33 -10.84 16.78 19.32
CA GLU A 33 -10.74 15.49 18.62
C GLU A 33 -9.83 14.49 19.34
N GLN A 34 -9.25 14.88 20.49
CA GLN A 34 -8.37 14.00 21.24
C GLN A 34 -9.11 12.78 21.78
N THR A 35 -8.65 11.60 21.40
CA THR A 35 -9.22 10.32 21.82
C THR A 35 -8.21 9.47 22.56
N LYS A 36 -8.62 8.86 23.67
CA LYS A 36 -7.81 7.93 24.45
C LYS A 36 -8.10 6.49 24.06
N LEU A 37 -7.05 5.79 23.67
CA LEU A 37 -7.05 4.35 23.42
C LEU A 37 -6.17 3.66 24.47
N THR A 38 -6.34 2.35 24.64
CA THR A 38 -5.48 1.55 25.51
C THR A 38 -5.01 0.29 24.79
N ALA A 39 -3.76 -0.09 25.01
CA ALA A 39 -3.18 -1.29 24.42
C ALA A 39 -2.10 -1.89 25.32
N HIS A 40 -1.84 -3.18 25.11
CA HIS A 40 -0.82 -3.93 25.85
C HIS A 40 0.59 -3.56 25.35
N GLN A 41 1.48 -3.17 26.26
CA GLN A 41 2.85 -2.73 25.95
C GLN A 41 3.59 -3.74 25.07
N ALA A 42 3.47 -5.04 25.37
CA ALA A 42 4.19 -6.07 24.63
C ALA A 42 3.73 -6.24 23.17
N LEU A 43 2.57 -5.69 22.80
CA LEU A 43 2.14 -5.59 21.40
C LEU A 43 2.69 -4.31 20.75
N LEU A 44 2.69 -3.19 21.47
CA LEU A 44 3.20 -1.91 20.99
C LEU A 44 4.71 -2.00 20.68
N THR A 45 5.48 -2.73 21.49
CA THR A 45 6.92 -2.91 21.27
C THR A 45 7.29 -3.69 20.00
N LYS A 46 6.31 -4.25 19.26
CA LYS A 46 6.55 -4.76 17.90
C LYS A 46 6.84 -3.65 16.89
N SER A 47 6.41 -2.43 17.16
CA SER A 47 6.80 -1.24 16.39
C SER A 47 8.08 -0.65 17.01
N PRO A 48 9.16 -0.47 16.25
CA PRO A 48 10.38 0.19 16.74
C PRO A 48 10.11 1.58 17.32
N PHE A 49 9.26 2.37 16.65
CA PHE A 49 8.86 3.71 17.11
C PHE A 49 8.17 3.65 18.48
N LEU A 50 7.17 2.78 18.65
CA LEU A 50 6.46 2.66 19.92
C LEU A 50 7.31 1.96 20.99
N ALA A 51 8.23 1.08 20.62
CA ALA A 51 9.17 0.46 21.55
C ALA A 51 10.07 1.50 22.20
N GLU A 52 10.58 2.46 21.42
CA GLU A 52 11.37 3.58 21.92
C GLU A 52 10.58 4.44 22.90
N GLN A 53 9.32 4.75 22.59
CA GLN A 53 8.41 5.47 23.51
C GLN A 53 8.18 4.66 24.80
N CYS A 54 7.95 3.36 24.69
CA CYS A 54 7.75 2.49 25.84
C CYS A 54 8.99 2.37 26.73
N ALA A 55 10.19 2.49 26.18
CA ALA A 55 11.44 2.43 26.91
C ALA A 55 11.67 3.65 27.82
N GLN A 56 10.96 4.76 27.58
CA GLN A 56 11.05 5.98 28.39
C GLN A 56 10.23 5.90 29.68
N PHE A 57 9.36 4.89 29.83
CA PHE A 57 8.56 4.73 31.04
C PHE A 57 9.38 4.22 32.22
N THR A 58 9.23 4.89 33.36
CA THR A 58 9.78 4.43 34.64
C THR A 58 8.72 3.63 35.40
N THR A 59 9.12 2.92 36.46
CA THR A 59 8.23 2.00 37.19
C THR A 59 6.98 2.70 37.76
N ASP A 60 7.11 3.98 38.15
CA ASP A 60 6.07 4.73 38.86
C ASP A 60 5.38 5.80 38.01
N SER A 61 5.69 5.90 36.70
CA SER A 61 5.08 6.91 35.82
C SER A 61 3.80 6.41 35.16
N ILE A 62 2.89 7.35 34.87
CA ILE A 62 1.74 7.09 33.99
C ILE A 62 2.29 6.74 32.61
N ARG A 63 1.97 5.54 32.13
CA ARG A 63 2.42 5.06 30.83
C ARG A 63 1.52 5.58 29.73
N ARG A 64 1.94 6.68 29.11
CA ARG A 64 1.17 7.41 28.11
C ARG A 64 2.03 7.73 26.89
N ILE A 65 1.50 7.49 25.69
CA ILE A 65 2.08 7.91 24.41
C ILE A 65 1.15 8.93 23.77
N GLU A 66 1.70 10.10 23.40
CA GLU A 66 0.95 11.15 22.72
C GLU A 66 1.23 11.13 21.22
N LEU A 67 0.17 11.04 20.43
CA LEU A 67 0.16 10.95 18.97
C LEU A 67 -0.72 12.09 18.39
N PRO A 68 -0.34 13.36 18.61
CA PRO A 68 -1.20 14.49 18.28
C PRO A 68 -1.50 14.64 16.78
N ASN A 69 -0.58 14.18 15.93
CA ASN A 69 -0.66 14.33 14.48
C ASN A 69 -1.21 13.09 13.77
N GLU A 70 -1.56 12.04 14.52
CA GLU A 70 -2.00 10.78 13.92
C GLU A 70 -3.52 10.71 13.76
N ASN A 71 -3.95 10.04 12.70
CA ASN A 71 -5.36 9.80 12.45
C ASN A 71 -5.88 8.66 13.35
N LEU A 72 -7.05 8.86 13.96
CA LEU A 72 -7.66 7.91 14.90
C LEU A 72 -7.96 6.55 14.23
N ASP A 73 -8.59 6.54 13.06
CA ASP A 73 -8.96 5.30 12.36
C ASP A 73 -7.73 4.50 11.89
N ALA A 74 -6.70 5.20 11.43
CA ALA A 74 -5.42 4.59 11.05
C ALA A 74 -4.71 4.01 12.27
N THR A 75 -4.74 4.70 13.40
CA THR A 75 -4.18 4.20 14.67
C THR A 75 -4.96 2.97 15.16
N GLY A 76 -6.30 3.01 15.08
CA GLY A 76 -7.15 1.85 15.39
C GLY A 76 -6.82 0.64 14.50
N SER A 77 -6.64 0.86 13.20
CA SER A 77 -6.26 -0.19 12.24
C SER A 77 -4.86 -0.75 12.52
N LEU A 78 -3.90 0.11 12.90
CA LEU A 78 -2.57 -0.32 13.32
C LEU A 78 -2.64 -1.18 14.57
N LEU A 79 -3.43 -0.77 15.57
CA LEU A 79 -3.63 -1.57 16.77
C LEU A 79 -4.27 -2.91 16.44
N GLU A 80 -5.36 -2.95 15.64
CA GLU A 80 -5.97 -4.20 15.19
C GLU A 80 -4.93 -5.14 14.54
N TYR A 81 -4.07 -4.59 13.67
CA TYR A 81 -2.97 -5.34 13.08
C TYR A 81 -1.98 -5.89 14.12
N LEU A 82 -1.61 -5.14 15.15
CA LEU A 82 -0.67 -5.62 16.17
C LEU A 82 -1.21 -6.84 16.93
N TYR A 83 -2.53 -6.92 17.12
CA TYR A 83 -3.21 -8.05 17.75
C TYR A 83 -3.42 -9.23 16.80
N HIS A 84 -3.83 -8.98 15.56
CA HIS A 84 -4.36 -10.03 14.67
C HIS A 84 -3.52 -10.29 13.42
N GLY A 85 -2.51 -9.46 13.14
CA GLY A 85 -1.74 -9.50 11.90
C GLY A 85 -2.50 -9.03 10.66
N GLU A 86 -3.70 -8.48 10.84
CA GLU A 86 -4.62 -8.03 9.81
C GLU A 86 -5.50 -6.91 10.37
N TYR A 87 -6.06 -6.05 9.52
CA TYR A 87 -6.98 -4.98 9.93
C TYR A 87 -8.21 -4.93 9.03
N PHE A 88 -9.32 -4.35 9.48
CA PHE A 88 -10.52 -4.25 8.65
C PHE A 88 -10.40 -3.18 7.55
N PRO A 89 -10.89 -3.42 6.31
CA PRO A 89 -11.46 -4.66 5.79
C PRO A 89 -10.40 -5.73 5.52
N LYS A 90 -10.69 -6.98 5.92
CA LYS A 90 -9.73 -8.09 5.81
C LYS A 90 -9.77 -8.69 4.41
N ARG A 91 -8.71 -9.43 4.05
CA ARG A 91 -8.73 -10.25 2.84
C ARG A 91 -9.64 -11.45 3.09
N VAL A 92 -10.54 -11.75 2.15
CA VAL A 92 -11.50 -12.86 2.28
C VAL A 92 -10.79 -14.23 2.26
N SER A 93 -9.57 -14.31 1.72
CA SER A 93 -8.71 -15.49 1.76
C SER A 93 -7.23 -15.11 1.64
N ASP A 94 -6.34 -16.10 1.82
CA ASP A 94 -4.88 -15.93 1.64
C ASP A 94 -4.45 -15.84 0.16
N SER A 95 -5.39 -15.98 -0.79
CA SER A 95 -5.08 -15.86 -2.21
C SER A 95 -4.53 -14.48 -2.54
N LYS A 96 -3.57 -14.44 -3.47
CA LYS A 96 -2.97 -13.18 -3.94
C LYS A 96 -4.00 -12.21 -4.48
N ASP A 97 -5.08 -12.69 -5.08
CA ASP A 97 -6.13 -11.84 -5.67
C ASP A 97 -7.43 -11.86 -4.85
N ALA A 98 -7.36 -12.30 -3.59
CA ALA A 98 -8.52 -12.32 -2.71
C ALA A 98 -9.11 -10.91 -2.56
N PRO A 99 -10.42 -10.73 -2.76
CA PRO A 99 -11.06 -9.44 -2.52
C PRO A 99 -11.00 -9.07 -1.03
N LEU A 100 -11.24 -7.79 -0.75
CA LEU A 100 -11.45 -7.32 0.60
C LEU A 100 -12.89 -7.56 1.03
N GLU A 101 -13.10 -7.73 2.34
CA GLU A 101 -14.43 -7.67 2.95
C GLU A 101 -15.13 -6.36 2.58
N THR A 102 -16.46 -6.40 2.50
CA THR A 102 -17.25 -5.21 2.21
C THR A 102 -17.27 -4.29 3.43
N ASP A 103 -16.89 -3.03 3.22
CA ASP A 103 -16.97 -1.98 4.23
C ASP A 103 -18.29 -1.20 4.07
N PRO A 104 -19.29 -1.38 4.96
CA PRO A 104 -20.57 -0.70 4.84
C PRO A 104 -20.47 0.81 5.11
N SER A 105 -19.34 1.30 5.65
CA SER A 105 -19.11 2.73 5.84
C SER A 105 -18.65 3.45 4.57
N VAL A 106 -18.23 2.71 3.54
CA VAL A 106 -17.76 3.29 2.28
C VAL A 106 -18.95 3.57 1.36
N PRO A 107 -19.13 4.82 0.90
CA PRO A 107 -20.20 5.16 -0.02
C PRO A 107 -19.99 4.51 -1.40
N SER A 108 -21.10 4.21 -2.09
CA SER A 108 -21.07 3.73 -3.48
C SER A 108 -21.93 4.67 -4.34
N PRO A 109 -21.33 5.48 -5.24
CA PRO A 109 -19.90 5.50 -5.61
C PRO A 109 -18.99 6.21 -4.58
N ASP A 110 -17.77 5.70 -4.41
CA ASP A 110 -16.74 6.31 -3.55
C ASP A 110 -16.03 7.47 -4.27
N ASN A 111 -16.66 8.65 -4.22
CA ASN A 111 -16.13 9.87 -4.84
C ASN A 111 -15.14 10.62 -3.95
N GLU A 112 -15.12 10.35 -2.64
CA GLU A 112 -14.21 10.98 -1.68
C GLU A 112 -12.93 10.15 -1.46
N GLY A 113 -12.89 8.93 -2.00
CA GLY A 113 -11.76 8.03 -1.88
C GLY A 113 -11.63 7.45 -0.47
N VAL A 114 -12.73 7.31 0.27
CA VAL A 114 -12.76 6.85 1.66
C VAL A 114 -12.02 5.53 1.81
N ALA A 115 -12.27 4.57 0.91
CA ALA A 115 -11.64 3.25 0.97
C ALA A 115 -10.14 3.32 0.68
N LEU A 116 -9.71 4.10 -0.32
CA LEU A 116 -8.29 4.27 -0.65
C LEU A 116 -7.55 5.01 0.46
N LEU A 117 -8.12 6.11 0.96
CA LEU A 117 -7.52 6.95 2.01
C LEU A 117 -7.35 6.19 3.32
N LYS A 118 -8.26 5.28 3.67
CA LYS A 118 -8.10 4.40 4.82
C LYS A 118 -6.81 3.59 4.74
N HIS A 119 -6.56 2.93 3.62
CA HIS A 119 -5.33 2.14 3.44
C HIS A 119 -4.09 3.02 3.26
N ALA A 120 -4.21 4.17 2.60
CA ALA A 120 -3.12 5.13 2.43
C ALA A 120 -2.62 5.70 3.77
N ARG A 121 -3.54 6.03 4.69
CA ARG A 121 -3.19 6.49 6.04
C ARG A 121 -2.49 5.39 6.83
N VAL A 122 -2.97 4.15 6.76
CA VAL A 122 -2.28 3.01 7.38
C VAL A 122 -0.90 2.77 6.77
N TYR A 123 -0.74 2.94 5.45
CA TYR A 123 0.56 2.82 4.78
C TYR A 123 1.57 3.85 5.29
N ALA A 124 1.17 5.14 5.34
CA ALA A 124 2.03 6.21 5.84
C ALA A 124 2.36 6.02 7.33
N LEU A 125 1.36 5.64 8.14
CA LEU A 125 1.55 5.38 9.58
C LEU A 125 2.50 4.18 9.81
N ALA A 126 2.35 3.11 9.04
CA ALA A 126 3.20 1.93 9.13
C ALA A 126 4.66 2.23 8.78
N ASP A 127 4.90 3.11 7.80
CA ASP A 127 6.24 3.58 7.47
C ASP A 127 6.85 4.33 8.65
N LYS A 128 6.13 5.33 9.17
CA LYS A 128 6.55 6.13 10.32
C LYS A 128 6.82 5.28 11.56
N PHE A 129 6.02 4.23 11.77
CA PHE A 129 6.09 3.39 12.96
C PHE A 129 7.07 2.21 12.79
N GLY A 130 7.75 2.10 11.65
CA GLY A 130 8.73 1.04 11.39
C GLY A 130 8.09 -0.35 11.27
N LEU A 131 6.91 -0.45 10.66
CA LEU A 131 6.15 -1.69 10.49
C LEU A 131 6.10 -2.10 9.00
N PRO A 132 7.19 -2.67 8.43
CA PRO A 132 7.29 -2.95 6.99
C PRO A 132 6.25 -3.98 6.50
N THR A 133 5.88 -4.94 7.35
CA THR A 133 4.84 -5.94 7.03
C THR A 133 3.44 -5.32 6.97
N LEU A 134 3.14 -4.37 7.86
CA LEU A 134 1.89 -3.60 7.79
C LEU A 134 1.88 -2.66 6.57
N LYS A 135 3.01 -2.01 6.27
CA LYS A 135 3.18 -1.16 5.08
C LYS A 135 2.91 -1.96 3.81
N SER A 136 3.48 -3.16 3.69
CA SER A 136 3.24 -4.08 2.58
C SER A 136 1.78 -4.53 2.49
N LEU A 137 1.16 -4.88 3.63
CA LEU A 137 -0.25 -5.24 3.70
C LEU A 137 -1.15 -4.10 3.22
N ALA A 138 -0.93 -2.87 3.71
CA ALA A 138 -1.70 -1.70 3.31
C ALA A 138 -1.57 -1.41 1.81
N HIS A 139 -0.37 -1.49 1.25
CA HIS A 139 -0.14 -1.37 -0.18
C HIS A 139 -0.89 -2.43 -1.00
N SER A 140 -0.88 -3.67 -0.51
CA SER A 140 -1.66 -4.77 -1.09
C SER A 140 -3.15 -4.41 -1.12
N LYS A 141 -3.70 -3.87 -0.03
CA LYS A 141 -5.11 -3.52 0.04
C LYS A 141 -5.49 -2.36 -0.88
N ILE A 142 -4.65 -1.34 -1.00
CA ILE A 142 -4.82 -0.24 -1.97
C ILE A 142 -5.06 -0.79 -3.38
N HIS A 143 -4.26 -1.76 -3.82
CA HIS A 143 -4.38 -2.35 -5.14
C HIS A 143 -5.71 -3.10 -5.38
N ARG A 144 -6.38 -3.55 -4.32
CA ARG A 144 -7.66 -4.27 -4.38
C ARG A 144 -8.88 -3.35 -4.22
N THR A 145 -8.65 -2.11 -3.80
CA THR A 145 -9.71 -1.14 -3.60
C THR A 145 -10.18 -0.63 -4.96
N GLN A 146 -11.48 -0.77 -5.22
CA GLN A 146 -12.11 -0.13 -6.36
C GLN A 146 -12.30 1.36 -6.08
N SER A 147 -12.16 2.17 -7.11
CA SER A 147 -12.12 3.63 -6.96
C SER A 147 -12.74 4.33 -8.17
N THR A 148 -13.22 5.55 -7.91
CA THR A 148 -13.65 6.49 -8.95
C THR A 148 -12.51 7.45 -9.29
N ALA A 149 -12.59 8.15 -10.42
CA ALA A 149 -11.60 9.19 -10.77
C ALA A 149 -11.48 10.28 -9.69
N LYS A 150 -12.59 10.64 -9.04
CA LYS A 150 -12.62 11.61 -7.93
C LYS A 150 -12.01 11.04 -6.65
N GLY A 151 -12.28 9.79 -6.32
CA GLY A 151 -11.61 9.13 -5.19
C GLY A 151 -10.09 9.01 -5.39
N GLU A 152 -9.67 8.78 -6.63
CA GLU A 152 -8.25 8.67 -7.01
C GLU A 152 -7.51 10.00 -6.96
N ILE A 153 -8.17 11.13 -7.23
CA ILE A 153 -7.51 12.43 -7.09
C ILE A 153 -7.33 12.79 -5.61
N ALA A 154 -8.30 12.45 -4.76
CA ALA A 154 -8.17 12.60 -3.31
C ALA A 154 -7.06 11.71 -2.74
N TYR A 155 -6.98 10.46 -3.20
CA TYR A 155 -5.91 9.53 -2.85
C TYR A 155 -4.53 10.04 -3.32
N ALA A 156 -4.41 10.51 -4.57
CA ALA A 156 -3.18 11.07 -5.09
C ALA A 156 -2.69 12.27 -4.26
N ARG A 157 -3.61 13.19 -3.92
CA ARG A 157 -3.33 14.33 -3.04
C ARG A 157 -2.75 13.88 -1.71
N PHE A 158 -3.36 12.88 -1.08
CA PHE A 158 -2.85 12.32 0.18
C PHE A 158 -1.45 11.73 0.01
N VAL A 159 -1.23 10.87 -1.00
CA VAL A 159 0.06 10.21 -1.21
C VAL A 159 1.20 11.22 -1.39
N TYR A 160 1.01 12.22 -2.24
CA TYR A 160 2.05 13.20 -2.51
C TYR A 160 2.32 14.16 -1.34
N LYS A 161 1.35 14.34 -0.46
CA LYS A 161 1.48 15.14 0.76
C LYS A 161 2.13 14.39 1.91
N GLU A 162 1.72 13.14 2.16
CA GLU A 162 2.00 12.42 3.41
C GLU A 162 3.07 11.32 3.28
N THR A 163 3.63 11.10 2.08
CA THR A 163 4.71 10.11 1.85
C THR A 163 5.98 10.77 1.33
N SER A 164 7.14 10.13 1.48
CA SER A 164 8.41 10.67 0.97
C SER A 164 8.43 10.72 -0.58
N PRO A 165 9.10 11.72 -1.20
CA PRO A 165 9.32 11.79 -2.65
C PRO A 165 9.99 10.56 -3.26
N GLU A 166 10.78 9.85 -2.46
CA GLU A 166 11.51 8.65 -2.85
C GLU A 166 10.66 7.38 -2.74
N ASP A 167 9.45 7.43 -2.15
CA ASP A 167 8.54 6.28 -2.04
C ASP A 167 7.85 5.98 -3.38
N GLN A 168 8.63 5.46 -4.31
CA GLN A 168 8.19 5.07 -5.64
C GLN A 168 7.25 3.85 -5.63
N ILE A 169 7.17 3.11 -4.52
CA ILE A 169 6.29 1.95 -4.39
C ILE A 169 4.83 2.42 -4.45
N ILE A 170 4.48 3.48 -3.71
CA ILE A 170 3.13 4.03 -3.70
C ILE A 170 2.92 5.14 -4.75
N ARG A 171 3.94 5.94 -5.07
CA ARG A 171 3.80 7.07 -6.00
C ARG A 171 3.72 6.64 -7.47
N LYS A 172 4.50 5.64 -7.90
CA LYS A 172 4.52 5.20 -9.30
C LYS A 172 3.16 4.64 -9.76
N PRO A 173 2.46 3.78 -9.01
CA PRO A 173 1.11 3.34 -9.38
C PRO A 173 0.11 4.48 -9.49
N VAL A 174 0.17 5.47 -8.60
CA VAL A 174 -0.69 6.67 -8.66
C VAL A 174 -0.45 7.44 -9.96
N ALA A 175 0.81 7.74 -10.28
CA ALA A 175 1.13 8.45 -11.53
C ALA A 175 0.73 7.62 -12.77
N ALA A 176 0.93 6.30 -12.75
CA ALA A 176 0.57 5.41 -13.85
C ALA A 176 -0.94 5.34 -14.09
N PHE A 177 -1.76 5.38 -13.02
CA PHE A 177 -3.21 5.45 -13.13
C PHE A 177 -3.65 6.66 -13.97
N TRP A 178 -3.09 7.84 -13.69
CA TRP A 178 -3.42 9.07 -14.41
C TRP A 178 -2.80 9.14 -15.81
N ALA A 179 -1.58 8.64 -15.98
CA ALA A 179 -0.92 8.59 -17.28
C ALA A 179 -1.67 7.72 -18.30
N THR A 180 -2.29 6.62 -17.84
CA THR A 180 -3.09 5.74 -18.71
C THR A 180 -4.52 6.24 -18.97
N ARG A 181 -5.00 7.20 -18.16
CA ARG A 181 -6.36 7.76 -18.23
C ARG A 181 -6.36 9.25 -18.58
N SER A 182 -5.43 9.68 -19.44
CA SER A 182 -5.28 11.07 -19.85
C SER A 182 -6.53 11.71 -20.47
N HIS A 183 -7.49 10.89 -20.95
CA HIS A 183 -8.77 11.37 -21.46
C HIS A 183 -9.72 11.80 -20.32
N VAL A 184 -9.84 11.00 -19.25
CA VAL A 184 -10.62 11.31 -18.04
C VAL A 184 -10.10 12.59 -17.40
N LEU A 185 -8.78 12.69 -17.28
CA LEU A 185 -8.09 13.84 -16.70
C LEU A 185 -8.43 15.15 -17.43
N ARG A 186 -8.57 15.12 -18.77
CA ARG A 186 -8.87 16.32 -19.56
C ARG A 186 -10.33 16.71 -19.65
N HIS A 187 -11.27 15.78 -19.40
CA HIS A 187 -12.69 16.06 -19.58
C HIS A 187 -13.52 15.99 -18.30
N GLU A 188 -13.08 15.23 -17.29
CA GLU A 188 -13.86 14.96 -16.09
C GLU A 188 -13.24 15.51 -14.80
N ALA A 189 -11.92 15.74 -14.78
CA ALA A 189 -11.17 16.12 -13.56
C ALA A 189 -10.12 17.22 -13.83
N GLU A 190 -10.31 18.07 -14.84
CA GLU A 190 -9.30 19.06 -15.26
C GLU A 190 -8.97 20.06 -14.15
N ALA A 191 -9.99 20.56 -13.44
CA ALA A 191 -9.80 21.55 -12.38
C ALA A 191 -9.04 20.96 -11.19
N GLU A 192 -9.42 19.76 -10.74
CA GLU A 192 -8.79 19.04 -9.65
C GLU A 192 -7.36 18.62 -10.02
N PHE A 193 -7.15 18.14 -11.26
CA PHE A 193 -5.82 17.80 -11.76
C PHE A 193 -4.90 19.02 -11.83
N LYS A 194 -5.40 20.16 -12.34
CA LYS A 194 -4.65 21.42 -12.37
C LYS A 194 -4.28 21.88 -10.96
N SER A 195 -5.22 21.85 -10.02
CA SER A 195 -4.95 22.14 -8.62
C SER A 195 -3.87 21.22 -8.05
N MET A 196 -3.97 19.92 -8.33
CA MET A 196 -3.00 18.92 -7.86
C MET A 196 -1.59 19.17 -8.42
N CYS A 197 -1.45 19.54 -9.69
CA CYS A 197 -0.15 19.85 -10.30
C CYS A 197 0.48 21.12 -9.74
N LEU A 198 -0.34 22.13 -9.41
CA LEU A 198 0.15 23.39 -8.84
C LEU A 198 0.56 23.23 -7.37
N GLU A 199 -0.17 22.41 -6.60
CA GLU A 199 0.14 22.15 -5.20
C GLU A 199 1.29 21.15 -5.03
N PHE A 200 1.36 20.13 -5.91
CA PHE A 200 2.38 19.09 -5.88
C PHE A 200 3.04 18.95 -7.25
N PRO A 201 4.02 19.79 -7.60
CA PRO A 201 4.67 19.78 -8.92
C PRO A 201 5.27 18.42 -9.31
N GLN A 202 5.77 17.66 -8.33
CA GLN A 202 6.31 16.31 -8.56
C GLN A 202 5.25 15.36 -9.14
N PHE A 203 3.97 15.48 -8.74
CA PHE A 203 2.89 14.67 -9.31
C PHE A 203 2.74 14.93 -10.81
N GLY A 204 2.73 16.19 -11.23
CA GLY A 204 2.66 16.55 -12.65
C GLY A 204 3.86 16.03 -13.43
N PHE A 205 5.06 16.11 -12.84
CA PHE A 205 6.29 15.58 -13.43
C PHE A 205 6.24 14.05 -13.61
N ASP A 206 5.81 13.31 -12.58
CA ASP A 206 5.72 11.85 -12.62
C ASP A 206 4.70 11.38 -13.68
N VAL A 207 3.53 12.03 -13.72
CA VAL A 207 2.49 11.74 -14.73
C VAL A 207 3.00 12.04 -16.14
N LEU A 208 3.62 13.21 -16.35
CA LEU A 208 4.15 13.61 -17.66
C LEU A 208 5.25 12.65 -18.14
N SER A 209 6.17 12.28 -17.25
CA SER A 209 7.26 11.35 -17.56
C SER A 209 6.72 10.02 -18.05
N LEU A 210 5.72 9.45 -17.36
CA LEU A 210 5.08 8.20 -17.78
C LEU A 210 4.32 8.32 -19.11
N VAL A 211 3.68 9.47 -19.37
CA VAL A 211 3.03 9.73 -20.66
C VAL A 211 4.05 9.81 -21.79
N LEU A 212 5.19 10.45 -21.58
CA LEU A 212 6.27 10.53 -22.56
C LEU A 212 6.87 9.16 -22.82
N ASP A 213 7.18 8.39 -21.77
CA ASP A 213 7.66 7.00 -21.88
C ASP A 213 6.71 6.12 -22.70
N HIS A 214 5.39 6.24 -22.48
CA HIS A 214 4.40 5.50 -23.24
C HIS A 214 4.37 5.90 -24.73
N ARG A 215 4.59 7.18 -25.05
CA ARG A 215 4.64 7.67 -26.43
C ARG A 215 5.89 7.21 -27.15
N GLU A 216 7.05 7.25 -26.50
CA GLU A 216 8.32 6.77 -27.05
C GLU A 216 8.23 5.27 -27.38
N ARG A 217 7.77 4.45 -26.42
CA ARG A 217 7.57 3.01 -26.64
C ARG A 217 6.57 2.70 -27.75
N LYS A 218 5.53 3.52 -27.91
CA LYS A 218 4.56 3.35 -29.01
C LYS A 218 5.22 3.65 -30.35
N LYS A 219 6.00 4.73 -30.43
CA LYS A 219 6.73 5.10 -31.64
C LYS A 219 7.77 4.03 -32.03
N GLU A 220 8.52 3.49 -31.08
CA GLU A 220 9.47 2.38 -31.34
C GLU A 220 8.78 1.12 -31.87
N ARG A 221 7.54 0.85 -31.46
CA ARG A 221 6.75 -0.27 -31.99
C ARG A 221 6.23 0.00 -33.40
N ASP A 222 5.82 1.24 -33.67
CA ASP A 222 5.30 1.64 -34.97
C ASP A 222 6.43 1.80 -36.02
N ASP A 223 7.64 2.21 -35.59
CA ASP A 223 8.85 2.36 -36.42
C ASP A 223 9.75 1.11 -36.44
N GLY A 224 9.42 0.08 -35.65
CA GLY A 224 10.13 -1.21 -35.65
C GLY A 224 9.98 -1.94 -36.99
N PRO A 225 10.95 -2.77 -37.42
CA PRO A 225 10.90 -3.39 -38.74
C PRO A 225 9.65 -4.26 -38.86
N SER A 226 8.68 -3.77 -39.64
CA SER A 226 7.58 -4.59 -40.12
C SER A 226 8.17 -5.87 -40.71
N SER A 227 7.77 -7.02 -40.19
CA SER A 227 7.99 -8.30 -40.84
C SER A 227 7.10 -8.37 -42.10
N SER A 228 7.42 -7.52 -43.07
CA SER A 228 6.93 -7.53 -44.44
C SER A 228 8.05 -7.95 -45.40
N ALA A 229 8.87 -8.93 -44.98
CA ALA A 229 9.57 -9.76 -45.96
C ALA A 229 8.55 -10.76 -46.49
N GLY A 230 7.86 -10.37 -47.57
CA GLY A 230 7.19 -11.31 -48.45
C GLY A 230 8.20 -12.37 -48.88
N ALA A 231 8.13 -13.55 -48.27
CA ALA A 231 8.83 -14.73 -48.76
C ALA A 231 8.12 -15.16 -50.05
N ALA A 232 8.59 -14.60 -51.16
CA ALA A 232 8.40 -15.13 -52.49
C ALA A 232 8.63 -16.66 -52.45
N GLY A 233 7.72 -17.40 -53.08
CA GLY A 233 7.67 -18.84 -52.95
C GLY A 233 8.94 -19.53 -53.44
N GLU A 234 9.47 -20.41 -52.59
CA GLU A 234 10.24 -21.57 -53.04
C GLU A 234 9.40 -22.83 -52.85
N ARG A 235 8.93 -23.36 -53.99
CA ARG A 235 8.29 -24.67 -54.09
C ARG A 235 9.29 -25.75 -53.67
N SER A 236 9.22 -26.21 -52.43
CA SER A 236 9.92 -27.43 -52.02
C SER A 236 9.06 -28.65 -52.37
N ALA A 237 9.37 -29.27 -53.51
CA ALA A 237 8.84 -30.56 -53.90
C ALA A 237 9.32 -31.66 -52.94
N ARG A 238 8.44 -32.14 -52.06
CA ARG A 238 8.60 -33.44 -51.38
C ARG A 238 7.47 -34.38 -51.77
N LYS A 239 7.76 -35.14 -52.83
CA LYS A 239 7.01 -36.29 -53.34
C LYS A 239 6.92 -37.36 -52.23
N ARG A 240 5.75 -37.58 -51.63
CA ARG A 240 5.48 -38.75 -50.80
C ARG A 240 5.11 -39.93 -51.70
N ALA A 241 5.95 -40.95 -51.71
CA ALA A 241 5.63 -42.24 -52.32
C ALA A 241 4.63 -42.98 -51.43
N ARG A 242 3.53 -43.43 -52.04
CA ARG A 242 2.49 -44.25 -51.44
C ARG A 242 2.88 -45.71 -51.65
N VAL A 243 3.22 -46.43 -50.59
CA VAL A 243 3.39 -47.89 -50.63
C VAL A 243 2.13 -48.50 -50.02
N SER A 244 1.33 -49.16 -50.85
CA SER A 244 0.29 -50.10 -50.43
C SER A 244 0.73 -51.49 -50.88
N HIS A 245 1.04 -52.37 -49.94
CA HIS A 245 1.15 -53.80 -50.20
C HIS A 245 -0.25 -54.39 -50.35
N GLY A 246 -0.41 -55.22 -51.40
CA GLY A 246 -1.30 -56.37 -51.37
C GLY A 246 -0.57 -57.57 -50.76
#